data_AF-A0A6P2AY68-F1
#
_entry.id   AF-A0A6P2AY68-F1
#
_cell.length_a   1.000
_cell.length_b   1.000
_cell.length_c   1.000
_cell.angle_alpha   90.00
_cell.angle_beta   90.00
_cell.angle_gamma   90.00
#
_symmetry.space_group_name_H-M   'P 1'
#
loop_
_entity.id
_entity.type
_entity.pdbx_description
1 polymer ?
#
loop_
_entity_poly.entity_id
_entity_poly.type
_entity_poly.pdbx_seq_one_letter_code
_entity_poly.pdbx_strand_id
1 'polypeptide(L)' 'MKYGIDMGHNAPPDVGASSRYGSEDRLTREVGTQVINKLRALGHEAVNCTPTSATSIMDSLR' A
#
# COMPACT_ATOMS: atom_id res chain seq x y z
N MET A 1 -20.32 2.32 0.52
CA MET A 1 -19.44 2.77 -0.58
C MET A 1 -18.30 1.77 -0.74
N LYS A 2 -17.67 1.71 -1.92
CA LYS A 2 -16.53 0.84 -2.21
C LYS A 2 -15.29 1.67 -2.44
N TYR A 3 -14.18 1.31 -1.80
CA TYR A 3 -12.90 2.01 -1.86
C TYR A 3 -11.78 1.03 -2.25
N GLY A 4 -10.97 1.41 -3.22
CA GLY A 4 -9.67 0.79 -3.47
C GLY A 4 -8.61 1.53 -2.65
N ILE A 5 -7.81 0.79 -1.89
CA ILE A 5 -6.71 1.33 -1.10
C ILE A 5 -5.41 0.82 -1.69
N ASP A 6 -4.67 1.73 -2.29
CA ASP A 6 -3.34 1.48 -2.85
C ASP A 6 -2.27 2.03 -1.90
N MET A 7 -1.54 1.13 -1.27
CA MET A 7 -0.33 1.42 -0.50
C MET A 7 0.84 1.25 -1.46
N GLY A 8 1.17 2.32 -2.20
CA GLY A 8 2.20 2.32 -3.22
C GLY A 8 3.53 1.70 -2.77
N HIS A 9 4.35 1.31 -3.73
CA HIS A 9 5.52 0.47 -3.52
C HIS A 9 5.11 -0.89 -2.94
N ASN A 10 5.78 -1.40 -1.91
CA ASN A 10 5.45 -2.66 -1.24
C ASN A 10 5.57 -3.92 -2.15
N ALA A 11 6.28 -3.79 -3.27
CA ALA A 11 6.43 -4.80 -4.30
C ALA A 11 7.91 -4.88 -4.72
N PRO A 12 8.76 -5.61 -3.97
CA PRO A 12 10.19 -5.69 -4.26
C PRO A 12 10.46 -6.06 -5.73
N PRO A 13 11.43 -5.42 -6.40
CA PRO A 13 12.48 -4.57 -5.81
C PRO A 13 12.06 -3.11 -5.52
N ASP A 14 10.82 -2.73 -5.82
CA ASP A 14 10.31 -1.40 -5.55
C ASP A 14 9.84 -1.25 -4.09
N VAL A 15 10.65 -0.53 -3.30
CA VAL A 15 10.44 -0.30 -1.85
C VAL A 15 10.22 1.19 -1.51
N GLY A 16 10.13 2.03 -2.55
CA GLY A 16 9.95 3.47 -2.42
C GLY A 16 11.11 4.20 -1.74
N ALA A 17 10.79 5.36 -1.18
CA ALA A 17 11.73 6.21 -0.50
C ALA A 17 12.10 5.69 0.91
N SER A 18 13.30 6.06 1.37
CA SER A 18 13.75 5.75 2.73
C SER A 18 14.48 6.96 3.34
N SER A 19 14.26 7.18 4.64
CA SER A 19 14.92 8.23 5.42
C SER A 19 15.19 7.76 6.85
N ARG A 20 15.82 8.63 7.66
CA ARG A 20 15.97 8.40 9.11
C ARG A 20 14.65 8.22 9.87
N TYR A 21 13.51 8.57 9.26
CA TYR A 21 12.18 8.46 9.87
C TYR A 21 11.43 7.17 9.50
N GLY A 22 11.95 6.40 8.54
CA GLY A 22 11.35 5.15 8.08
C GLY A 22 11.42 4.97 6.57
N SER A 23 10.99 3.80 6.12
CA SER A 23 10.77 3.47 4.72
C SER A 23 9.30 3.69 4.33
N GLU A 24 9.10 4.06 3.08
CA GLU A 24 7.79 4.26 2.48
C GLU A 24 6.93 2.99 2.55
N ASP A 25 7.50 1.83 2.21
CA ASP A 25 6.84 0.52 2.34
C ASP A 25 6.18 0.32 3.71
N ARG A 26 6.94 0.54 4.78
CA ARG A 26 6.46 0.33 6.15
C ARG A 26 5.34 1.32 6.48
N LEU A 27 5.58 2.60 6.21
CA LEU A 27 4.68 3.67 6.63
C LEU A 27 3.36 3.64 5.86
N THR A 28 3.40 3.44 4.55
CA THR A 28 2.20 3.34 3.71
C THR A 28 1.38 2.10 4.06
N ARG A 29 2.03 0.96 4.32
CA ARG A 29 1.36 -0.27 4.76
C ARG A 29 0.67 -0.12 6.11
N GLU A 30 1.33 0.51 7.07
CA GLU A 30 0.77 0.79 8.40
C GLU A 30 -0.47 1.69 8.31
N VAL A 31 -0.40 2.78 7.53
CA VAL A 31 -1.52 3.72 7.37
C VAL A 31 -2.65 3.07 6.57
N GLY A 32 -2.37 2.45 5.43
CA GLY A 32 -3.39 1.84 4.58
C GLY A 32 -4.14 0.70 5.27
N THR A 33 -3.44 -0.12 6.07
CA THR A 33 -4.08 -1.14 6.91
C THR A 33 -5.07 -0.53 7.90
N GLN A 34 -4.70 0.57 8.56
CA GLN A 34 -5.60 1.29 9.46
C GLN A 34 -6.82 1.88 8.73
N VAL A 35 -6.61 2.45 7.53
CA VAL A 35 -7.69 3.00 6.70
C VAL A 35 -8.66 1.90 6.29
N ILE A 36 -8.18 0.76 5.80
CA ILE A 36 -9.01 -0.41 5.43
C ILE A 36 -9.85 -0.84 6.63
N ASN A 37 -9.24 -1.00 7.80
CA ASN A 37 -9.95 -1.44 9.00
C ASN A 37 -11.04 -0.45 9.42
N LYS A 38 -10.75 0.86 9.40
CA LYS A 38 -11.72 1.91 9.74
C LYS A 38 -12.87 1.97 8.74
N LEU A 39 -12.59 1.89 7.43
CA LEU A 39 -13.63 1.86 6.40
C LEU A 39 -14.56 0.66 6.54
N ARG A 40 -14.00 -0.54 6.78
CA ARG A 40 -14.77 -1.75 7.04
C ARG A 40 -15.63 -1.63 8.30
N ALA A 41 -15.09 -1.04 9.37
CA ALA A 41 -15.85 -0.81 10.61
C ALA A 41 -17.05 0.14 10.42
N LEU A 42 -16.96 1.06 9.46
CA LEU A 42 -18.07 1.95 9.06
C LEU A 42 -19.07 1.29 8.10
N GLY A 43 -18.93 0.00 7.79
CA GLY A 43 -19.80 -0.73 6.86
C GLY A 43 -19.50 -0.47 5.38
N HIS A 44 -18.31 0.03 5.06
CA HIS A 44 -17.87 0.19 3.67
C HIS A 44 -17.08 -1.02 3.18
N GLU A 45 -17.09 -1.24 1.87
CA GLU A 45 -16.17 -2.19 1.23
C GLU A 45 -14.83 -1.49 1.01
N ALA A 46 -13.75 -2.06 1.55
CA ALA A 46 -12.39 -1.59 1.32
C ALA A 46 -11.55 -2.75 0.78
N VAL A 47 -11.06 -2.59 -0.45
CA VAL A 47 -10.24 -3.56 -1.18
C VAL A 47 -8.79 -3.11 -1.12
N ASN A 48 -7.90 -4.02 -0.73
CA ASN A 48 -6.46 -3.78 -0.83
C ASN A 48 -6.04 -3.95 -2.30
N CYS A 49 -5.54 -2.88 -2.91
CA CYS A 49 -5.10 -2.85 -4.30
C CYS A 49 -3.56 -2.93 -4.44
N THR A 50 -2.83 -3.01 -3.34
CA THR A 50 -1.36 -3.06 -3.34
C THR A 50 -0.85 -4.35 -3.97
N PRO A 51 0.04 -4.27 -4.98
CA PRO A 51 0.72 -5.44 -5.54
C PRO A 51 1.57 -6.15 -4.49
N THR A 52 1.67 -7.46 -4.56
CA THR A 52 2.48 -8.25 -3.62
C THR A 52 3.90 -8.50 -4.10
N SER A 53 4.20 -8.24 -5.38
CA SER A 53 5.51 -8.47 -6.00
C SER A 53 5.63 -7.75 -7.35
N ALA A 54 6.84 -7.37 -7.74
CA ALA A 54 7.18 -6.94 -9.09
C ALA A 54 8.47 -7.65 -9.56
N THR A 55 8.68 -7.76 -10.86
CA THR A 55 9.92 -8.35 -11.42
C THR A 55 11.04 -7.33 -11.60
N SER A 56 10.70 -6.03 -11.67
CA SER A 56 11.64 -4.92 -11.73
C SER A 56 10.98 -3.62 -11.26
N ILE A 57 11.77 -2.57 -11.05
CA ILE A 57 11.25 -1.22 -10.77
C ILE A 57 10.42 -0.72 -11.96
N MET A 58 10.81 -1.02 -13.21
CA MET A 58 10.02 -0.58 -14.36
C MET A 58 8.67 -1.30 -14.44
N ASP A 59 8.61 -2.56 -14.00
CA ASP A 59 7.37 -3.33 -13.96
C ASP A 59 6.43 -2.86 -12.84
N SER A 60 6.94 -2.26 -11.76
CA SER A 60 6.09 -1.72 -10.69
C SER A 60 5.35 -0.43 -11.08
N LEU A 61 5.72 0.20 -12.20
CA LEU A 61 5.09 1.44 -12.70
C LEU A 61 3.93 1.20 -13.68
N ARG A 62 3.57 -0.06 -13.96
CA ARG A 62 2.59 -0.46 -14.99
C ARG A 62 1.25 -0.88 -14.43
#